data_AF-A0A1M6GMR9-F1
#
_entry.id   AF-A0A1M6GMR9-F1
#
_cell.length_a   1.000
_cell.length_b   1.000
_cell.length_c   1.000
_cell.angle_alpha   90.00
_cell.angle_beta   90.00
_cell.angle_gamma   90.00
#
_symmetry.space_group_name_H-M   'P 1'
#
loop_
_entity.id
_entity.type
_entity.pdbx_description
1 polymer ?
#
loop_
_entity_poly.entity_id
_entity_poly.type
_entity_poly.pdbx_seq_one_letter_code
_entity_poly.pdbx_strand_id
1 'polypeptide(L)'
;MGANPQAGEVALSLGGRSHVCKLTLGTLAELEAELGEDSLVALVERFETGRFRAADVIAVLEAGLRGGGWRGTRADLVAGDPAGGPVGAARAAAALIARAFAVPE
;
A
#
# COMPACT_ATOMS: atom_id res chain seq x y z
N MET A 1 11.32 15.54 -0.86
CA MET A 1 12.14 14.77 0.11
C MET A 1 11.73 13.32 -0.06
N GLY A 2 12.65 12.48 -0.57
CA GLY A 2 12.34 11.13 -1.04
C GLY A 2 12.11 10.14 0.10
N ALA A 3 11.24 9.16 -0.14
CA ALA A 3 10.95 8.07 0.79
C ALA A 3 12.23 7.37 1.26
N ASN A 4 12.39 7.16 2.57
CA ASN A 4 13.52 6.42 3.13
C ASN A 4 13.27 4.91 2.96
N PRO A 5 14.04 4.20 2.11
CA PRO A 5 13.84 2.77 1.88
C PRO A 5 14.03 1.92 3.13
N GLN A 6 14.88 2.35 4.08
CA GLN A 6 15.10 1.67 5.36
C GLN A 6 13.93 1.83 6.33
N ALA A 7 13.01 2.77 6.08
CA ALA A 7 11.85 3.04 6.93
C ALA A 7 10.56 2.34 6.47
N GLY A 8 10.64 1.48 5.45
CA GLY A 8 9.49 0.80 4.87
C GLY A 8 8.59 1.69 3.98
N GLU A 9 9.07 2.85 3.56
CA GLU A 9 8.28 3.84 2.83
C GLU A 9 8.30 3.59 1.31
N VAL A 10 7.22 3.88 0.59
CA VAL A 10 7.13 3.83 -0.89
C VAL A 10 6.57 5.16 -1.39
N ALA A 11 7.11 5.69 -2.48
CA ALA A 11 6.55 6.87 -3.12
C ALA A 11 5.45 6.47 -4.10
N LEU A 12 4.27 7.09 -3.99
CA LEU A 12 3.15 6.95 -4.92
C LEU A 12 2.82 8.32 -5.50
N SER A 13 2.77 8.44 -6.82
CA SER A 13 2.29 9.66 -7.46
C SER A 13 0.78 9.55 -7.68
N LEU A 14 0.04 10.51 -7.12
CA LEU A 14 -1.41 10.62 -7.21
C LEU A 14 -1.75 12.05 -7.67
N GLY A 15 -2.46 12.20 -8.78
CA GLY A 15 -2.84 13.51 -9.32
C GLY A 15 -1.64 14.41 -9.63
N GLY A 16 -0.52 13.81 -10.06
CA GLY A 16 0.74 14.52 -10.32
C GLY A 16 1.50 14.98 -9.06
N ARG A 17 1.03 14.62 -7.86
CA ARG A 17 1.72 14.89 -6.59
C ARG A 17 2.29 13.60 -6.02
N SER A 18 3.54 13.67 -5.57
CA SER A 18 4.20 12.53 -4.91
C SER A 18 3.79 12.49 -3.43
N HIS A 19 3.29 11.33 -3.01
CA HIS A 19 2.92 11.01 -1.64
C HIS A 19 3.83 9.90 -1.10
N VAL A 20 4.21 10.02 0.16
CA VAL A 20 4.87 8.93 0.88
C VAL A 20 3.79 7.98 1.38
N CYS A 21 3.99 6.69 1.15
CA CYS A 21 3.16 5.61 1.65
C CYS A 21 3.97 4.76 2.60
N LYS A 22 3.38 4.30 3.70
CA LYS A 22 4.02 3.43 4.68
C LYS A 22 2.98 2.54 5.33
N LEU A 23 3.23 1.24 5.39
CA LEU A 23 2.40 0.33 6.18
C LEU A 23 2.92 0.32 7.62
N THR A 24 2.21 1.04 8.48
CA THR A 24 2.41 1.01 9.93
C THR A 24 1.65 -0.18 10.54
N LEU A 25 1.99 -0.56 11.77
CA LEU A 25 1.27 -1.63 12.48
C LEU A 25 -0.24 -1.35 12.58
N GLY A 26 -0.65 -0.11 12.84
CA GLY A 26 -2.06 0.27 12.89
C GLY A 26 -2.77 0.10 11.55
N THR A 27 -2.15 0.59 10.46
CA THR A 27 -2.71 0.43 9.12
C THR A 27 -2.69 -1.01 8.62
N LEU A 28 -1.75 -1.84 9.09
CA LEU A 28 -1.73 -3.28 8.80
C LEU A 28 -2.89 -3.99 9.51
N ALA A 29 -3.18 -3.65 10.77
CA ALA A 29 -4.32 -4.21 11.49
C ALA A 29 -5.66 -3.84 10.83
N GLU A 30 -5.81 -2.59 10.39
CA GLU A 30 -6.99 -2.16 9.62
C GLU A 30 -7.11 -2.91 8.29
N LEU A 31 -5.99 -3.11 7.59
CA LEU A 31 -5.96 -3.80 6.30
C LEU A 31 -6.29 -5.29 6.44
N GLU A 32 -5.78 -5.97 7.47
CA GLU A 32 -6.11 -7.36 7.78
C GLU A 32 -7.62 -7.52 8.00
N ALA A 33 -8.22 -6.62 8.79
CA ALA A 33 -9.66 -6.60 9.02
C ALA A 33 -10.47 -6.27 7.74
N GLU A 34 -10.00 -5.35 6.90
CA GLU A 34 -10.66 -4.99 5.63
C GLU A 34 -10.62 -6.14 4.61
N LEU A 35 -9.50 -6.85 4.52
CA LEU A 35 -9.31 -7.95 3.58
C LEU A 35 -9.90 -9.28 4.08
N GLY A 36 -10.24 -9.36 5.37
CA GLY A 36 -10.79 -10.57 5.99
C GLY A 36 -9.78 -11.71 6.06
N GLU A 37 -8.52 -11.39 6.26
CA GLU A 37 -7.44 -12.37 6.41
C GLU A 37 -7.24 -12.69 7.90
N ASP A 38 -6.91 -13.95 8.21
CA ASP A 38 -6.75 -14.42 9.59
C ASP A 38 -5.37 -14.06 10.20
N SER A 39 -4.43 -13.60 9.36
CA SER A 39 -3.10 -13.18 9.77
C SER A 39 -2.38 -12.34 8.72
N LEU A 40 -1.38 -11.57 9.16
CA LEU A 40 -0.44 -10.85 8.29
C LEU A 40 0.30 -11.78 7.30
N VAL A 41 0.56 -13.03 7.69
CA VAL A 41 1.21 -14.00 6.79
C VAL A 41 0.26 -14.38 5.65
N ALA A 42 -1.02 -14.66 5.94
CA ALA A 42 -2.03 -14.97 4.93
C ALA A 42 -2.23 -13.79 3.96
N LEU A 43 -2.19 -12.55 4.49
CA LEU A 43 -2.21 -11.33 3.69
C LEU A 43 -1.02 -11.27 2.72
N VAL A 44 0.20 -11.55 3.18
CA VAL A 44 1.39 -11.57 2.30
C VAL A 44 1.26 -12.63 1.22
N GLU A 45 0.92 -13.87 1.60
CA GLU A 45 0.76 -14.99 0.67
C GLU A 45 -0.27 -14.71 -0.43
N ARG A 46 -1.37 -14.03 -0.09
CA ARG A 46 -2.38 -13.59 -1.07
C ARG A 46 -1.78 -12.69 -2.16
N PHE A 47 -0.92 -11.76 -1.78
CA PHE A 47 -0.26 -10.84 -2.71
C PHE A 47 0.84 -11.52 -3.53
N GLU A 48 1.64 -12.39 -2.91
CA GLU A 48 2.71 -13.15 -3.58
C GLU A 48 2.16 -14.16 -4.59
N THR A 49 1.04 -14.81 -4.29
CA THR A 49 0.38 -15.77 -5.18
C THR A 49 -0.43 -15.11 -6.30
N GLY A 50 -0.46 -13.78 -6.37
CA GLY A 50 -1.22 -13.04 -7.36
C GLY A 50 -2.74 -13.17 -7.21
N ARG A 51 -3.22 -13.63 -6.04
CA ARG A 51 -4.65 -13.83 -5.75
C ARG A 51 -5.36 -12.56 -5.28
N PHE A 52 -4.82 -11.40 -5.62
CA PHE A 52 -5.38 -10.10 -5.24
C PHE A 52 -6.34 -9.56 -6.31
N ARG A 53 -7.39 -8.89 -5.85
CA ARG A 53 -8.32 -8.13 -6.70
C ARG A 53 -7.86 -6.68 -6.81
N ALA A 54 -8.41 -5.94 -7.77
CA ALA A 54 -8.19 -4.50 -7.85
C ALA A 54 -8.60 -3.76 -6.55
N ALA A 55 -9.65 -4.24 -5.87
CA ALA A 55 -10.08 -3.72 -4.58
C ALA A 55 -9.00 -3.88 -3.49
N ASP A 56 -8.29 -5.00 -3.50
CA ASP A 56 -7.23 -5.29 -2.52
C ASP A 56 -6.02 -4.38 -2.76
N VAL A 57 -5.67 -4.13 -4.03
CA VAL A 57 -4.63 -3.14 -4.39
C VAL A 57 -5.01 -1.76 -3.87
N ILE A 58 -6.26 -1.34 -4.07
CA ILE A 58 -6.75 -0.05 -3.56
C ILE A 58 -6.67 -0.02 -2.03
N ALA A 59 -7.06 -1.08 -1.33
CA ALA A 59 -7.00 -1.15 0.13
C ALA A 59 -5.56 -1.02 0.65
N VAL A 60 -4.59 -1.72 0.02
CA VAL A 60 -3.17 -1.60 0.39
C VAL A 60 -2.63 -0.19 0.17
N LEU A 61 -2.95 0.42 -0.99
CA LEU A 61 -2.50 1.78 -1.29
C LEU A 61 -3.12 2.79 -0.33
N GLU A 62 -4.40 2.64 0.00
CA GLU A 62 -5.08 3.49 0.96
C GLU A 62 -4.47 3.37 2.35
N ALA A 63 -4.25 2.14 2.84
CA ALA A 63 -3.58 1.87 4.10
C ALA A 63 -2.15 2.47 4.11
N GLY A 64 -1.40 2.29 3.03
CA GLY A 64 -0.06 2.87 2.86
C GLY A 64 -0.10 4.40 2.90
N LEU A 65 -1.00 5.03 2.16
CA LEU A 65 -1.15 6.49 2.14
C LEU A 65 -1.51 7.03 3.52
N ARG A 66 -2.47 6.41 4.22
CA ARG A 66 -2.84 6.78 5.60
C ARG A 66 -1.64 6.70 6.54
N GLY A 67 -0.87 5.62 6.49
CA GLY A 67 0.33 5.45 7.31
C GLY A 67 1.47 6.40 6.94
N GLY A 68 1.47 6.92 5.71
CA GLY A 68 2.35 8.01 5.26
C GLY A 68 1.84 9.43 5.58
N GLY A 69 0.70 9.56 6.26
CA GLY A 69 0.13 10.84 6.69
C GLY A 69 -0.82 11.51 5.69
N TRP A 70 -1.20 10.82 4.61
CA TRP A 70 -2.22 11.30 3.69
C TRP A 70 -3.60 11.30 4.36
N ARG A 71 -4.40 12.35 4.09
CA ARG A 71 -5.72 12.58 4.71
C ARG A 71 -6.88 12.61 3.71
N GLY A 72 -6.67 12.09 2.51
CA GLY A 72 -7.73 11.96 1.52
C GLY A 72 -8.64 10.77 1.80
N THR A 73 -9.62 10.59 0.92
CA THR A 73 -10.60 9.49 0.94
C THR A 73 -10.29 8.46 -0.12
N ARG A 74 -10.86 7.25 0.00
CA ARG A 74 -10.78 6.23 -1.07
C ARG A 74 -11.22 6.77 -2.44
N ALA A 75 -12.22 7.65 -2.47
CA ALA A 75 -12.66 8.29 -3.70
C ALA A 75 -11.57 9.18 -4.31
N ASP A 76 -10.82 9.92 -3.50
CA ASP A 76 -9.69 10.74 -3.95
C ASP A 76 -8.55 9.87 -4.52
N LEU A 77 -8.31 8.69 -3.95
CA LEU A 77 -7.34 7.73 -4.47
C LEU A 77 -7.75 7.19 -5.85
N VAL A 78 -9.01 6.79 -5.99
CA VAL A 78 -9.53 6.26 -7.27
C VAL A 78 -9.57 7.35 -8.35
N ALA A 79 -9.98 8.56 -7.99
CA ALA A 79 -10.05 9.69 -8.91
C ALA A 79 -8.67 10.26 -9.27
N GLY A 80 -7.70 10.17 -8.37
CA GLY A 80 -6.38 10.78 -8.54
C GLY A 80 -5.48 10.08 -9.55
N ASP A 81 -5.86 8.90 -10.05
CA ASP A 81 -5.10 8.07 -11.00
C ASP A 81 -3.63 7.84 -10.60
N PRO A 82 -3.33 6.69 -9.95
CA PRO A 82 -1.96 6.32 -9.61
C PRO A 82 -1.08 6.33 -10.86
N ALA A 83 0.06 7.02 -10.81
CA ALA A 83 0.95 7.09 -11.97
C ALA A 83 1.37 5.69 -12.44
N GLY A 84 1.24 5.45 -13.76
CA GLY A 84 1.46 4.12 -14.36
C GLY A 84 0.20 3.24 -14.39
N GLY A 85 -0.97 3.79 -14.06
CA GLY A 85 -2.26 3.13 -14.15
C GLY A 85 -2.38 1.89 -13.25
N PRO A 86 -3.22 0.91 -13.61
CA PRO A 86 -3.44 -0.30 -12.79
C PRO A 86 -2.15 -1.08 -12.49
N VAL A 87 -1.21 -1.11 -13.43
CA VAL A 87 0.08 -1.82 -13.26
C VAL A 87 0.99 -1.06 -12.30
N GLY A 88 1.05 0.27 -12.38
CA GLY A 88 1.79 1.11 -11.44
C GLY A 88 1.25 0.98 -10.02
N ALA A 89 -0.08 1.02 -9.88
CA ALA A 89 -0.77 0.79 -8.61
C ALA A 89 -0.42 -0.57 -7.99
N ALA A 90 -0.51 -1.65 -8.77
CA ALA A 90 -0.19 -2.99 -8.30
C ALA A 90 1.29 -3.11 -7.87
N ARG A 91 2.22 -2.51 -8.63
CA ARG A 91 3.65 -2.47 -8.27
C ARG A 91 3.90 -1.71 -6.97
N ALA A 92 3.24 -0.58 -6.78
CA ALA A 92 3.37 0.21 -5.56
C ALA A 92 2.83 -0.55 -4.34
N ALA A 93 1.67 -1.23 -4.48
CA ALA A 93 1.11 -2.07 -3.44
C ALA A 93 2.04 -3.24 -3.08
N ALA A 94 2.55 -3.97 -4.08
CA ALA A 94 3.50 -5.06 -3.86
C ALA A 94 4.79 -4.56 -3.17
N ALA A 95 5.30 -3.39 -3.57
CA ALA A 95 6.47 -2.79 -2.94
C ALA A 95 6.21 -2.40 -1.47
N LEU A 96 5.00 -1.92 -1.14
CA LEU A 96 4.61 -1.60 0.24
C LEU A 96 4.61 -2.85 1.11
N ILE A 97 3.99 -3.94 0.65
CA ILE A 97 3.97 -5.22 1.36
C ILE A 97 5.40 -5.74 1.54
N ALA A 98 6.18 -5.85 0.47
CA ALA A 98 7.56 -6.34 0.55
C ALA A 98 8.42 -5.53 1.53
N ARG A 99 8.24 -4.21 1.60
CA ARG A 99 8.98 -3.34 2.52
C ARG A 99 8.50 -3.40 3.97
N ALA A 100 7.21 -3.68 4.19
CA ALA A 100 6.65 -3.82 5.54
C ALA A 100 7.16 -5.07 6.26
N PHE A 101 7.47 -6.12 5.50
CA PHE A 101 7.90 -7.42 6.02
C PHE A 101 9.39 -7.72 5.74
N ALA A 102 10.13 -6.78 5.15
CA ALA A 102 11.57 -6.91 5.01
C ALA A 102 12.22 -6.89 6.40
N VAL A 103 13.00 -7.93 6.72
CA VAL A 103 13.80 -7.95 7.94
C VAL A 103 15.02 -7.04 7.71
N PRO A 104 15.24 -5.99 8.52
CA PRO A 104 16.49 -5.24 8.46
C PRO A 104 17.65 -6.14 8.88
N GLU A 105 18.67 -6.26 8.03
CA GLU A 105 19.93 -6.96 8.34
C GLU A 105 20.70 -6.29 9.49
#